data_AF-A0A1E4CL50-F1
#
_entry.id   AF-A0A1E4CL50-F1
#
_cell.length_a   1.000
_cell.length_b   1.000
_cell.length_c   1.000
_cell.angle_alpha   90.00
_cell.angle_beta   90.00
_cell.angle_gamma   90.00
#
_symmetry.space_group_name_H-M   'P 1'
#
loop_
_entity.id
_entity.type
_entity.pdbx_description
1 polymer ?
#
loop_
_entity_poly.entity_id
_entity_poly.type
_entity_poly.pdbx_seq_one_letter_code
_entity_poly.pdbx_strand_id
1 'polypeptide(L)'
;MRPDAAPPQTEENMNTYPDSGALVAAAVIAGFLGLLFGVAAYVLSSWFLMKIFQKAGVQGAWRAWVPVYNFMVFSKLGDVSPWVPLIGWGAAIILAPLGLGFLGGLLVVASTAMAAWRVGLKLQKDTPWVVLYVLLGIVWLGINAFDKSVWNPAIPPASWASNGFFGDRTVWEGVPVQPSAAPPAGYQPQAGYQPPAGYQPPAGYQPPAGYQPPAGYQPPAAPPAAQPPTYQPPAAPPAAQPPAAQPPTYQPPAVPPAPEPPAAPEAPGAPDGGEPRV
;
A
#
# COMPACT_ATOMS: atom_id res chain seq x y z
N MET A 1 78.53 33.63 -43.92
CA MET A 1 78.15 32.30 -43.40
C MET A 1 77.18 32.52 -42.25
N ARG A 2 75.89 32.32 -42.49
CA ARG A 2 74.80 32.49 -41.53
C ARG A 2 74.32 31.07 -41.22
N PRO A 3 74.44 30.55 -39.99
CA PRO A 3 73.96 29.21 -39.71
C PRO A 3 72.42 29.22 -39.82
N ASP A 4 71.91 28.22 -40.53
CA ASP A 4 70.50 28.02 -40.82
C ASP A 4 69.68 27.97 -39.54
N ALA A 5 68.76 28.91 -39.39
CA ALA A 5 67.70 28.83 -38.40
C ALA A 5 66.72 27.74 -38.88
N ALA A 6 66.71 26.61 -38.19
CA ALA A 6 65.61 25.65 -38.31
C ALA A 6 64.30 26.39 -38.00
N PRO A 7 63.25 26.27 -38.83
CA PRO A 7 61.95 26.82 -38.46
C PRO A 7 61.48 26.15 -37.16
N PRO A 8 60.81 26.87 -36.25
CA PRO A 8 60.20 26.23 -35.10
C PRO A 8 59.25 25.16 -35.64
N GLN A 9 59.48 23.92 -35.24
CA GLN A 9 58.51 22.84 -35.39
C GLN A 9 57.24 23.38 -34.77
N THR A 10 56.29 23.74 -35.64
CA THR A 10 54.91 23.92 -35.24
C THR A 10 54.49 22.50 -34.91
N GLU A 11 54.78 22.08 -33.68
CA GLU A 11 54.01 21.01 -33.06
C GLU A 11 52.58 21.50 -33.16
N GLU A 12 51.91 20.97 -34.17
CA GLU A 12 50.48 21.02 -34.32
C GLU A 12 49.92 20.89 -32.92
N ASN A 13 49.03 21.81 -32.56
CA ASN A 13 48.11 21.61 -31.46
C ASN A 13 47.45 20.25 -31.69
N MET A 14 48.08 19.20 -31.18
CA MET A 14 47.64 17.81 -31.27
C MET A 14 46.43 17.78 -30.37
N ASN A 15 45.31 18.13 -31.00
CA ASN A 15 43.95 18.16 -30.50
C ASN A 15 43.87 17.79 -29.02
N THR A 16 44.14 18.77 -28.15
CA THR A 16 43.63 18.77 -26.79
C THR A 16 42.12 19.07 -26.82
N TYR A 17 41.42 18.39 -27.73
CA TYR A 17 40.03 18.05 -27.55
C TYR A 17 40.08 16.87 -26.59
N PRO A 18 39.87 17.04 -25.27
CA PRO A 18 39.76 15.89 -24.39
C PRO A 18 38.72 14.97 -25.02
N ASP A 19 39.12 13.75 -25.35
CA ASP A 19 38.39 12.76 -26.17
C ASP A 19 36.87 12.85 -25.96
N SER A 20 36.20 13.73 -26.70
CA SER A 20 34.76 13.94 -26.54
C SER A 20 34.01 12.66 -26.86
N GLY A 21 34.59 11.84 -27.75
CA GLY A 21 34.15 10.48 -28.00
C GLY A 21 34.20 9.59 -26.76
N ALA A 22 35.25 9.66 -25.94
CA ALA A 22 35.35 8.89 -24.70
C ALA A 22 34.35 9.38 -23.64
N LEU A 23 34.17 10.70 -23.49
CA LEU A 23 33.16 11.26 -22.57
C LEU A 23 31.73 10.92 -23.00
N VAL A 24 31.41 11.02 -24.29
CA VAL A 24 30.10 10.62 -24.82
C VAL A 24 29.89 9.12 -24.67
N ALA A 25 30.89 8.28 -24.98
CA ALA A 25 30.80 6.83 -24.77
C ALA A 25 30.57 6.48 -23.30
N ALA A 26 31.30 7.11 -22.36
CA ALA A 26 31.10 6.94 -20.94
C ALA A 26 29.69 7.36 -20.49
N ALA A 27 29.17 8.48 -20.98
CA ALA A 27 27.82 8.94 -20.70
C ALA A 27 26.74 7.98 -21.24
N VAL A 28 26.94 7.43 -22.44
CA VAL A 28 26.03 6.43 -23.04
C VAL A 28 26.06 5.13 -22.25
N ILE A 29 27.24 4.63 -21.88
CA ILE A 29 27.39 3.43 -21.05
C ILE A 29 26.76 3.65 -19.67
N ALA A 30 27.04 4.78 -19.02
CA ALA A 30 26.45 5.13 -17.74
C ALA A 30 24.92 5.27 -17.83
N GLY A 31 24.41 5.88 -18.90
CA GLY A 31 22.98 5.98 -19.17
C GLY A 31 22.34 4.61 -19.39
N PHE A 32 22.99 3.73 -20.13
CA PHE A 32 22.52 2.36 -20.36
C PHE A 32 22.52 1.53 -19.07
N LEU A 33 23.61 1.56 -18.30
CA LEU A 33 23.69 0.90 -16.99
C LEU A 33 22.67 1.46 -16.00
N GLY A 34 22.47 2.78 -16.00
CA GLY A 34 21.44 3.45 -15.20
C GLY A 34 20.04 3.01 -15.59
N LEU A 35 19.75 2.85 -16.89
CA LEU A 35 18.50 2.32 -17.39
C LEU A 35 18.29 0.86 -16.96
N LEU A 36 19.31 0.01 -17.07
CA LEU A 36 19.24 -1.38 -16.59
C LEU A 36 18.97 -1.46 -15.10
N PHE A 37 19.68 -0.65 -14.29
CA PHE A 37 19.45 -0.58 -12.85
C PHE A 37 18.05 -0.05 -12.53
N GLY A 38 17.58 0.96 -13.25
CA GLY A 38 16.24 1.52 -13.10
C GLY A 38 15.14 0.49 -13.40
N VAL A 39 15.28 -0.29 -14.46
CA VAL A 39 14.37 -1.40 -14.79
C VAL A 39 14.42 -2.48 -13.72
N ALA A 40 15.61 -2.88 -13.27
CA ALA A 40 15.77 -3.87 -12.20
C ALA A 40 15.12 -3.40 -10.88
N ALA A 41 15.37 -2.16 -10.48
CA ALA A 41 14.77 -1.54 -9.31
C ALA A 41 13.24 -1.46 -9.42
N TYR A 42 12.71 -1.15 -10.61
CA TYR A 42 11.28 -1.11 -10.88
C TYR A 42 10.63 -2.50 -10.78
N VAL A 43 11.22 -3.52 -11.42
CA VAL A 43 10.73 -4.91 -11.35
C VAL A 43 10.74 -5.40 -9.91
N LEU A 44 11.84 -5.15 -9.18
CA LEU A 44 11.97 -5.53 -7.78
C LEU A 44 10.94 -4.84 -6.89
N SER A 45 10.76 -3.52 -7.04
CA SER A 45 9.78 -2.74 -6.28
C SER A 45 8.34 -3.16 -6.59
N SER A 46 8.04 -3.45 -7.86
CA SER A 46 6.72 -3.91 -8.30
C SER A 46 6.39 -5.29 -7.71
N TRP A 47 7.38 -6.19 -7.66
CA TRP A 47 7.23 -7.48 -7.02
C TRP A 47 6.98 -7.36 -5.51
N PHE A 48 7.71 -6.49 -4.82
CA PHE A 48 7.48 -6.22 -3.39
C PHE A 48 6.10 -5.59 -3.13
N LEU A 49 5.71 -4.59 -3.92
CA LEU A 49 4.39 -3.97 -3.85
C LEU A 49 3.27 -4.99 -4.07
N MET A 50 3.44 -5.91 -5.02
CA MET A 50 2.48 -6.98 -5.26
C MET A 50 2.23 -7.82 -4.00
N LYS A 51 3.28 -8.13 -3.23
CA LYS A 51 3.13 -8.85 -1.95
C LYS A 51 2.40 -8.02 -0.90
N ILE A 52 2.71 -6.73 -0.79
CA ILE A 52 2.01 -5.81 0.12
C ILE A 52 0.52 -5.70 -0.27
N PHE A 53 0.22 -5.59 -1.55
CA PHE A 53 -1.14 -5.50 -2.09
C PHE A 53 -1.95 -6.77 -1.80
N GLN A 54 -1.32 -7.94 -1.96
CA GLN A 54 -1.92 -9.22 -1.59
C GLN A 54 -2.24 -9.27 -0.09
N LYS A 55 -1.32 -8.84 0.78
CA LYS A 55 -1.57 -8.74 2.22
C LYS A 55 -2.74 -7.81 2.54
N ALA A 56 -2.84 -6.69 1.82
CA ALA A 56 -3.89 -5.70 2.01
C ALA A 56 -5.26 -6.15 1.47
N GLY A 57 -5.35 -7.24 0.71
CA GLY A 57 -6.59 -7.70 0.08
C GLY A 57 -6.93 -7.01 -1.24
N VAL A 58 -5.96 -6.38 -1.90
CA VAL A 58 -6.14 -5.83 -3.25
C VAL A 58 -6.28 -6.98 -4.26
N GLN A 59 -7.37 -6.96 -5.01
CA GLN A 59 -7.62 -7.90 -6.09
C GLN A 59 -6.71 -7.58 -7.28
N GLY A 60 -6.25 -8.59 -8.01
CA GLY A 60 -5.46 -8.42 -9.24
C GLY A 60 -4.02 -7.94 -8.99
N ALA A 61 -3.07 -8.87 -9.04
CA ALA A 61 -1.65 -8.59 -8.86
C ALA A 61 -1.06 -7.62 -9.90
N TRP A 62 -1.64 -7.56 -11.11
CA TRP A 62 -1.21 -6.68 -12.19
C TRP A 62 -1.16 -5.20 -11.79
N ARG A 63 -1.99 -4.80 -10.80
CA ARG A 63 -2.06 -3.43 -10.29
C ARG A 63 -0.72 -2.91 -9.74
N ALA A 64 0.14 -3.81 -9.24
CA ALA A 64 1.48 -3.46 -8.77
C ALA A 64 2.50 -3.22 -9.90
N TRP A 65 2.22 -3.74 -11.10
CA TRP A 65 3.10 -3.72 -12.27
C TRP A 65 2.76 -2.64 -13.28
N VAL A 66 1.68 -1.90 -13.08
CA VAL A 66 1.33 -0.76 -13.94
C VAL A 66 1.95 0.50 -13.34
N PRO A 67 2.90 1.16 -14.03
CA PRO A 67 3.48 2.40 -13.56
C PRO A 67 2.39 3.42 -13.24
N VAL A 68 2.64 4.30 -12.28
CA VAL A 68 1.69 5.31 -11.78
C VAL A 68 0.52 4.70 -11.02
N TYR A 69 -0.21 3.75 -11.61
CA TYR A 69 -1.35 3.10 -10.97
C TYR A 69 -0.94 2.35 -9.70
N ASN A 70 0.22 1.69 -9.68
CA ASN A 70 0.77 1.07 -8.48
C ASN A 70 0.96 2.07 -7.33
N PHE A 71 1.50 3.26 -7.61
CA PHE A 71 1.63 4.33 -6.63
C PHE A 71 0.28 4.82 -6.14
N MET A 72 -0.70 4.96 -7.04
CA MET A 72 -2.05 5.38 -6.66
C MET A 72 -2.69 4.37 -5.70
N VAL A 73 -2.65 3.07 -6.02
CA VAL A 73 -3.17 2.02 -5.12
C VAL A 73 -2.46 2.05 -3.77
N PHE A 74 -1.13 2.20 -3.75
CA PHE A 74 -0.36 2.34 -2.52
C PHE A 74 -0.81 3.54 -1.68
N SER A 75 -1.05 4.71 -2.31
CA SER A 75 -1.60 5.89 -1.64
C SER A 75 -2.96 5.61 -1.01
N LYS A 76 -3.87 4.95 -1.73
CA LYS A 76 -5.20 4.58 -1.19
C LYS A 76 -5.08 3.69 0.04
N LEU A 77 -4.24 2.65 -0.04
CA LEU A 77 -3.95 1.78 1.11
C LEU A 77 -3.35 2.55 2.29
N GLY A 78 -2.69 3.67 2.03
CA GLY A 78 -2.13 4.58 3.02
C GLY A 78 -3.05 5.73 3.47
N ASP A 79 -4.36 5.67 3.20
CA ASP A 79 -5.31 6.75 3.56
C ASP A 79 -4.99 8.11 2.92
N VAL A 80 -4.26 8.12 1.81
CA VAL A 80 -3.89 9.32 1.06
C VAL A 80 -4.60 9.30 -0.30
N SER A 81 -5.14 10.43 -0.70
CA SER A 81 -5.75 10.62 -2.02
C SER A 81 -4.78 10.17 -3.13
N PRO A 82 -5.23 9.30 -4.05
CA PRO A 82 -4.36 8.73 -5.09
C PRO A 82 -3.86 9.78 -6.09
N TRP A 83 -4.49 10.96 -6.13
CA TRP A 83 -4.17 12.03 -7.06
C TRP A 83 -3.10 12.98 -6.55
N VAL A 84 -2.88 13.06 -5.23
CA VAL A 84 -1.93 14.02 -4.63
C VAL A 84 -0.50 13.82 -5.13
N PRO A 85 0.06 12.60 -5.20
CA PRO A 85 1.37 12.41 -5.80
C PRO A 85 1.43 12.86 -7.26
N LEU A 86 0.35 12.67 -8.04
CA LEU A 86 0.31 13.08 -9.45
C LEU A 86 0.28 14.59 -9.61
N ILE A 87 -0.46 15.28 -8.73
CA ILE A 87 -0.42 16.74 -8.63
C ILE A 87 1.00 17.20 -8.27
N GLY A 88 1.68 16.50 -7.37
CA GLY A 88 3.08 16.76 -7.03
C GLY A 88 4.01 16.63 -8.24
N TRP A 89 3.92 15.55 -9.01
CA TRP A 89 4.68 15.36 -10.25
C TRP A 89 4.36 16.43 -11.30
N GLY A 90 3.07 16.74 -11.50
CA GLY A 90 2.62 17.79 -12.42
C GLY A 90 3.15 19.17 -12.01
N ALA A 91 3.07 19.51 -10.72
CA ALA A 91 3.63 20.74 -10.16
C ALA A 91 5.15 20.78 -10.32
N ALA A 92 5.85 19.65 -10.13
CA ALA A 92 7.30 19.59 -10.33
C ALA A 92 7.69 19.94 -11.77
N ILE A 93 6.96 19.41 -12.75
CA ILE A 93 7.19 19.68 -14.18
C ILE A 93 6.82 21.13 -14.53
N ILE A 94 5.65 21.60 -14.12
CA ILE A 94 5.12 22.93 -14.46
C ILE A 94 5.94 24.05 -13.83
N LEU A 95 6.41 23.86 -12.59
CA LEU A 95 7.17 24.86 -11.84
C LEU A 95 8.69 24.76 -12.07
N ALA A 96 9.18 23.70 -12.72
CA ALA A 96 10.61 23.51 -13.02
C ALA A 96 11.24 24.68 -13.80
N PRO A 97 10.61 25.24 -14.86
CA PRO A 97 11.18 26.38 -15.59
C PRO A 97 11.39 27.63 -14.73
N LEU A 98 10.68 27.74 -13.60
CA LEU A 98 10.79 28.84 -12.65
C LEU A 98 11.82 28.55 -11.53
N GLY A 99 12.51 27.42 -11.57
CA GLY A 99 13.37 26.95 -10.47
C GLY A 99 12.59 26.48 -9.23
N LEU A 100 11.25 26.40 -9.31
CA LEU A 100 10.36 26.05 -8.20
C LEU A 100 9.84 24.61 -8.26
N GLY A 101 10.33 23.79 -9.21
CA GLY A 101 9.92 22.39 -9.37
C GLY A 101 10.13 21.53 -8.12
N PHE A 102 11.07 21.91 -7.25
CA PHE A 102 11.32 21.22 -5.98
C PHE A 102 10.09 21.20 -5.06
N LEU A 103 9.20 22.20 -5.15
CA LEU A 103 7.96 22.23 -4.36
C LEU A 103 7.04 21.05 -4.71
N GLY A 104 6.93 20.74 -6.01
CA GLY A 104 6.21 19.55 -6.47
C GLY A 104 6.88 18.26 -6.00
N GLY A 105 8.22 18.20 -6.07
CA GLY A 105 8.99 17.07 -5.55
C GLY A 105 8.77 16.83 -4.05
N LEU A 106 8.77 17.90 -3.25
CA LEU A 106 8.47 17.81 -1.81
C LEU A 106 7.04 17.31 -1.56
N LEU A 107 6.06 17.74 -2.36
CA LEU A 107 4.69 17.23 -2.25
C LEU A 107 4.63 15.73 -2.57
N VAL A 108 5.36 15.24 -3.58
CA VAL A 108 5.45 13.80 -3.88
C VAL A 108 6.03 13.06 -2.68
N VAL A 109 7.20 13.48 -2.17
CA VAL A 109 7.87 12.80 -1.05
C VAL A 109 7.00 12.83 0.21
N ALA A 110 6.38 13.96 0.54
CA ALA A 110 5.52 14.09 1.71
C ALA A 110 4.29 13.18 1.59
N SER A 111 3.60 13.19 0.44
CA SER A 111 2.39 12.40 0.24
C SER A 111 2.65 10.89 0.21
N THR A 112 3.76 10.44 -0.39
CA THR A 112 4.13 9.03 -0.38
C THR A 112 4.67 8.58 0.98
N ALA A 113 5.36 9.44 1.72
CA ALA A 113 5.75 9.17 3.11
C ALA A 113 4.53 9.06 4.03
N MET A 114 3.53 9.93 3.88
CA MET A 114 2.26 9.82 4.59
C MET A 114 1.57 8.49 4.29
N ALA A 115 1.52 8.09 3.02
CA ALA A 115 0.96 6.79 2.63
C ALA A 115 1.75 5.62 3.23
N ALA A 116 3.08 5.66 3.13
CA ALA A 116 3.96 4.62 3.67
C ALA A 116 3.88 4.50 5.19
N TRP A 117 3.76 5.63 5.91
CA TRP A 117 3.53 5.63 7.35
C TRP A 117 2.25 4.88 7.69
N ARG A 118 1.15 5.19 7.02
CA ARG A 118 -0.16 4.56 7.28
C ARG A 118 -0.19 3.08 6.87
N VAL A 119 0.40 2.72 5.73
CA VAL A 119 0.60 1.33 5.33
C VAL A 119 1.45 0.59 6.36
N GLY A 120 2.51 1.24 6.88
CA GLY A 120 3.34 0.72 7.96
C GLY A 120 2.54 0.42 9.23
N LEU A 121 1.70 1.35 9.69
CA LEU A 121 0.82 1.12 10.85
C LEU A 121 -0.11 -0.08 10.63
N LYS A 122 -0.67 -0.21 9.42
CA LYS A 122 -1.53 -1.35 9.04
C LYS A 122 -0.75 -2.66 8.94
N LEU A 123 0.56 -2.61 8.68
CA LEU A 123 1.49 -3.73 8.76
C LEU A 123 2.18 -3.84 10.12
N GLN A 124 1.58 -3.27 11.17
CA GLN A 124 2.03 -3.39 12.55
C GLN A 124 3.44 -2.79 12.80
N LYS A 125 3.84 -1.79 12.02
CA LYS A 125 5.07 -1.00 12.20
C LYS A 125 4.78 0.25 13.02
N ASP A 126 5.76 0.70 13.79
CA ASP A 126 5.72 1.97 14.51
C ASP A 126 6.10 3.16 13.62
N THR A 127 5.71 4.37 14.05
CA THR A 127 5.86 5.61 13.27
C THR A 127 7.28 5.87 12.72
N PRO A 128 8.37 5.68 13.48
CA PRO A 128 9.73 5.90 12.98
C PRO A 128 10.10 5.12 11.70
N TRP A 129 9.42 4.00 11.39
CA TRP A 129 9.69 3.23 10.17
C TRP A 129 9.51 3.99 8.86
N VAL A 130 8.73 5.07 8.86
CA VAL A 130 8.58 5.92 7.67
C VAL A 130 9.92 6.54 7.24
N VAL A 131 10.86 6.77 8.17
CA VAL A 131 12.19 7.30 7.86
C VAL A 131 12.95 6.33 6.95
N LEU A 132 12.84 5.02 7.21
CA LEU A 132 13.45 4.01 6.35
C LEU A 132 12.82 4.03 4.96
N TYR A 133 11.52 4.30 4.83
CA TYR A 133 10.88 4.45 3.52
C TYR A 133 11.46 5.63 2.74
N VAL A 134 11.63 6.78 3.40
CA VAL A 134 12.13 8.00 2.75
C VAL A 134 13.59 7.84 2.31
N LEU A 135 14.43 7.20 3.13
CA LEU A 135 15.85 7.04 2.82
C LEU A 135 16.13 5.82 1.92
N LEU A 136 15.41 4.71 2.13
CA LEU A 136 15.67 3.40 1.53
C LEU A 136 14.34 2.69 1.19
N GLY A 137 13.50 3.33 0.36
CA GLY A 137 12.15 2.87 0.03
C GLY A 137 12.07 1.42 -0.47
N ILE A 138 13.02 0.97 -1.30
CA ILE A 138 13.05 -0.41 -1.80
C ILE A 138 13.29 -1.41 -0.66
N VAL A 139 14.17 -1.09 0.28
CA VAL A 139 14.44 -1.92 1.47
C VAL A 139 13.20 -1.99 2.35
N TRP A 140 12.55 -0.85 2.58
CA TRP A 140 11.29 -0.79 3.30
C TRP A 140 10.20 -1.67 2.67
N LEU A 141 10.06 -1.61 1.34
CA LEU A 141 9.11 -2.46 0.58
C LEU A 141 9.45 -3.94 0.75
N GLY A 142 10.73 -4.32 0.61
CA GLY A 142 11.18 -5.71 0.74
C GLY A 142 10.90 -6.30 2.12
N ILE A 143 11.20 -5.54 3.19
CA ILE A 143 10.90 -5.98 4.56
C ILE A 143 9.39 -6.20 4.71
N ASN A 144 8.57 -5.21 4.37
CA ASN A 144 7.11 -5.30 4.54
C ASN A 144 6.45 -6.38 3.65
N ALA A 145 7.05 -6.66 2.49
CA ALA A 145 6.59 -7.71 1.58
C ALA A 145 6.72 -9.12 2.16
N PHE A 146 7.84 -9.43 2.83
CA PHE A 146 8.18 -10.80 3.24
C PHE A 146 8.18 -11.04 4.75
N ASP A 147 8.17 -9.99 5.55
CA ASP A 147 8.02 -10.10 7.00
C ASP A 147 6.66 -10.73 7.39
N LYS A 148 6.58 -11.24 8.63
CA LYS A 148 5.39 -11.92 9.19
C LYS A 148 4.23 -10.99 9.53
N SER A 149 4.39 -9.68 9.39
CA SER A 149 3.33 -8.68 9.56
C SER A 149 2.06 -9.02 8.81
N VAL A 150 0.95 -9.00 9.53
CA VAL A 150 -0.41 -9.20 9.02
C VAL A 150 -1.07 -7.84 8.83
N TRP A 151 -1.85 -7.71 7.76
CA TRP A 151 -2.60 -6.49 7.52
C TRP A 151 -3.71 -6.31 8.57
N ASN A 152 -3.64 -5.22 9.32
CA ASN A 152 -4.64 -4.79 10.28
C ASN A 152 -5.44 -3.61 9.72
N PRO A 153 -6.69 -3.81 9.27
CA PRO A 153 -7.53 -2.72 8.78
C PRO A 153 -8.11 -1.86 9.91
N ALA A 154 -8.05 -2.30 11.17
CA ALA A 154 -8.65 -1.62 12.32
C ALA A 154 -7.76 -0.49 12.88
N ILE A 155 -6.99 0.18 12.03
CA ILE A 155 -6.23 1.37 12.41
C ILE A 155 -7.17 2.59 12.41
N PRO A 156 -7.19 3.42 13.47
CA PRO A 156 -8.00 4.63 13.51
C PRO A 156 -7.77 5.49 12.26
N PRO A 157 -8.81 6.13 11.70
CA PRO A 157 -8.67 6.98 10.52
C PRO A 157 -7.54 7.99 10.65
N ALA A 158 -6.88 8.32 9.54
CA ALA A 158 -5.84 9.33 9.55
C ALA A 158 -6.41 10.70 9.98
N SER A 159 -5.58 11.54 10.61
CA SER A 159 -6.00 12.88 11.04
C SER A 159 -6.42 13.79 9.88
N TRP A 160 -5.93 13.51 8.67
CA TRP A 160 -6.30 14.21 7.44
C TRP A 160 -7.46 13.54 6.67
N ALA A 161 -8.11 12.51 7.20
CA ALA A 161 -9.18 11.81 6.47
C ALA A 161 -10.36 12.73 6.13
N SER A 162 -10.61 13.78 6.91
CA SER A 162 -11.63 14.80 6.62
C SER A 162 -11.17 15.86 5.61
N ASN A 163 -9.88 15.94 5.30
CA ASN A 163 -9.31 16.96 4.42
C ASN A 163 -9.74 16.75 2.95
N GLY A 164 -10.13 17.82 2.26
CA GLY A 164 -10.54 17.81 0.85
C GLY A 164 -9.47 17.30 -0.11
N PHE A 165 -8.22 17.62 0.19
CA PHE A 165 -7.06 17.42 -0.68
C PHE A 165 -6.33 16.11 -0.37
N PHE A 166 -6.00 15.84 0.89
CA PHE A 166 -5.23 14.66 1.30
C PHE A 166 -6.07 13.41 1.55
N GLY A 167 -7.34 13.54 1.96
CA GLY A 167 -8.22 12.41 2.23
C GLY A 167 -8.68 11.72 0.95
N ASP A 168 -8.68 10.39 0.93
CA ASP A 168 -9.28 9.61 -0.15
C ASP A 168 -10.81 9.49 0.03
N ARG A 169 -11.55 9.84 -1.03
CA ARG A 169 -13.03 9.72 -1.10
C ARG A 169 -13.48 8.82 -2.24
N THR A 170 -12.55 8.19 -2.93
CA THR A 170 -12.82 7.42 -4.14
C THR A 170 -12.90 5.94 -3.82
N VAL A 171 -13.89 5.24 -4.37
CA VAL A 171 -13.96 3.77 -4.29
C VAL A 171 -13.46 3.19 -5.60
N TRP A 172 -12.49 2.29 -5.54
CA TRP A 172 -11.98 1.59 -6.72
C TRP A 172 -12.28 0.11 -6.60
N GLU A 173 -12.82 -0.47 -7.66
CA GLU A 173 -13.11 -1.90 -7.70
C GLU A 173 -11.85 -2.72 -7.43
N GLY A 174 -11.97 -3.68 -6.51
CA GLY A 174 -10.87 -4.56 -6.10
C GLY A 174 -9.81 -3.90 -5.22
N VAL A 175 -9.96 -2.64 -4.80
CA VAL A 175 -9.08 -2.01 -3.80
C VAL A 175 -9.87 -1.80 -2.51
N PRO A 176 -9.45 -2.38 -1.37
CA PRO A 176 -10.15 -2.24 -0.11
C PRO A 176 -10.29 -0.78 0.32
N VAL A 177 -11.51 -0.40 0.68
CA VAL A 177 -11.81 0.92 1.24
C VAL A 177 -11.20 1.01 2.62
N GLN A 178 -10.50 2.10 2.88
CA GLN A 178 -9.88 2.32 4.18
C GLN A 178 -10.83 3.07 5.13
N PRO A 179 -10.66 2.93 6.45
CA PRO A 179 -11.47 3.67 7.42
C PRO A 179 -11.33 5.19 7.20
N SER A 180 -12.42 5.83 6.78
CA SER A 180 -12.54 7.29 6.71
C SER A 180 -13.15 7.83 8.00
N ALA A 181 -12.72 9.01 8.46
CA ALA A 181 -13.53 9.77 9.39
C ALA A 181 -14.90 10.01 8.74
N ALA A 182 -15.99 9.72 9.45
CA ALA A 182 -17.34 9.95 8.92
C ALA A 182 -17.41 11.38 8.36
N PRO A 183 -17.90 11.58 7.12
CA PRO A 183 -18.05 12.92 6.60
C PRO A 183 -18.93 13.73 7.55
N PRO A 184 -18.69 15.03 7.76
CA PRO A 184 -19.68 15.88 8.40
C PRO A 184 -21.01 15.68 7.68
N ALA A 185 -22.10 15.52 8.45
CA ALA A 185 -23.43 15.24 7.92
C ALA A 185 -23.75 16.19 6.76
N GLY A 186 -23.73 15.69 5.53
CA GLY A 186 -23.92 16.52 4.33
C GLY A 186 -23.22 16.04 3.06
N TYR A 187 -22.11 15.29 3.15
CA TYR A 187 -21.46 14.71 1.96
C TYR A 187 -21.73 13.21 1.88
N GLN A 188 -22.83 12.84 1.21
CA GLN A 188 -22.97 11.50 0.67
C GLN A 188 -22.05 11.35 -0.54
N PRO A 189 -21.24 10.28 -0.66
CA PRO A 189 -20.51 10.02 -1.89
C PRO A 189 -21.53 9.81 -3.01
N GLN A 190 -21.33 10.50 -4.13
CA GLN A 190 -22.15 10.31 -5.32
C GLN A 190 -22.06 8.84 -5.74
N ALA A 191 -23.12 8.09 -5.47
CA ALA A 191 -23.35 6.79 -6.08
C ALA A 191 -23.24 6.96 -7.59
N GLY A 192 -22.57 6.01 -8.25
CA GLY A 192 -22.43 6.03 -9.71
C GLY A 192 -23.77 6.32 -10.39
N TYR A 193 -23.71 7.07 -11.50
CA TYR A 193 -24.85 7.50 -12.32
C TYR A 193 -26.03 6.52 -12.25
N GLN A 194 -27.02 6.83 -11.42
CA GLN A 194 -28.38 6.34 -11.62
C GLN A 194 -28.91 7.08 -12.84
N PRO A 195 -29.39 6.40 -13.90
CA PRO A 195 -30.17 7.06 -14.93
C PRO A 195 -31.39 7.71 -14.24
N PRO A 196 -31.81 8.92 -14.65
CA PRO A 196 -32.90 9.63 -13.98
C PRO A 196 -34.15 8.74 -13.89
N ALA A 197 -34.80 8.78 -12.73
CA ALA A 197 -36.12 8.21 -12.55
C ALA A 197 -37.06 8.77 -13.64
N GLY A 198 -37.79 7.87 -14.29
CA GLY A 198 -38.65 8.19 -15.41
C GLY A 198 -39.58 9.37 -15.09
N TYR A 199 -39.61 10.33 -16.00
CA TYR A 199 -40.67 11.33 -16.05
C TYR A 199 -42.03 10.60 -16.06
N GLN A 200 -42.76 10.65 -14.95
CA GLN A 200 -44.19 10.42 -14.99
C GLN A 200 -44.82 11.66 -15.63
N PRO A 201 -45.50 11.55 -16.79
CA PRO A 201 -46.24 12.69 -17.33
C PRO A 201 -47.43 13.02 -16.41
N PRO A 202 -47.75 14.31 -16.20
CA PRO A 202 -48.88 14.71 -15.39
C PRO A 202 -50.21 14.25 -16.00
N ALA A 203 -51.16 13.91 -15.13
CA ALA A 203 -52.50 13.52 -15.52
C ALA A 203 -53.27 14.68 -16.16
N GLY A 204 -53.83 14.43 -17.36
CA GLY A 204 -55.02 15.12 -17.86
C GLY A 204 -54.80 16.41 -18.65
N TYR A 205 -54.58 16.27 -19.96
CA TYR A 205 -55.11 17.20 -20.96
C TYR A 205 -55.67 16.38 -22.13
N GLN A 206 -56.99 16.43 -22.33
CA GLN A 206 -57.63 15.87 -23.52
C GLN A 206 -57.26 16.74 -24.73
N PRO A 207 -56.72 16.17 -25.82
CA PRO A 207 -56.53 16.91 -27.06
C PRO A 207 -57.88 17.14 -27.76
N PRO A 208 -58.07 18.26 -28.48
CA PRO A 208 -59.28 18.50 -29.26
C PRO A 208 -59.42 17.48 -30.39
N ALA A 209 -60.67 17.17 -30.73
CA ALA A 209 -61.02 16.18 -31.74
C ALA A 209 -60.50 16.57 -33.13
N GLY A 210 -59.82 15.62 -33.78
CA GLY A 210 -59.66 15.61 -35.24
C GLY A 210 -58.24 15.83 -35.75
N TYR A 211 -57.33 14.88 -35.51
CA TYR A 211 -56.23 14.53 -36.44
C TYR A 211 -55.80 13.08 -36.18
N GLN A 212 -56.08 12.16 -37.11
CA GLN A 212 -55.53 10.80 -37.11
C GLN A 212 -54.21 10.77 -37.90
N PRO A 213 -53.06 10.42 -37.29
CA PRO A 213 -51.88 10.04 -38.04
C PRO A 213 -51.94 8.57 -38.53
N PRO A 214 -51.27 8.21 -39.64
CA PRO A 214 -51.44 6.92 -40.32
C PRO A 214 -50.94 5.73 -39.50
N ALA A 215 -51.58 4.57 -39.73
CA ALA A 215 -51.22 3.30 -39.13
C ALA A 215 -49.88 2.76 -39.64
N GLY A 216 -49.04 2.30 -38.72
CA GLY A 216 -47.96 1.36 -39.01
C GLY A 216 -46.58 1.89 -38.68
N TYR A 217 -46.13 1.67 -37.44
CA TYR A 217 -44.79 1.17 -37.10
C TYR A 217 -44.82 0.73 -35.64
N GLN A 218 -45.00 -0.57 -35.41
CA GLN A 218 -44.93 -1.18 -34.09
C GLN A 218 -43.46 -1.61 -33.87
N PRO A 219 -42.70 -1.03 -32.92
CA PRO A 219 -41.37 -1.53 -32.59
C PRO A 219 -41.47 -2.93 -31.93
N PRO A 220 -40.47 -3.82 -32.13
CA PRO A 220 -40.53 -5.18 -31.58
C PRO A 220 -40.55 -5.19 -30.05
N ALA A 221 -41.26 -6.16 -29.48
CA ALA A 221 -41.31 -6.38 -28.03
C ALA A 221 -39.91 -6.64 -27.47
N ALA A 222 -39.54 -5.91 -26.42
CA ALA A 222 -38.32 -6.19 -25.66
C ALA A 222 -38.44 -7.56 -24.95
N PRO A 223 -37.34 -8.35 -24.85
CA PRO A 223 -37.35 -9.58 -24.08
C PRO A 223 -37.62 -9.27 -22.59
N PRO A 224 -38.32 -10.17 -21.87
CA PRO A 224 -38.59 -9.96 -20.45
C PRO A 224 -37.28 -9.83 -19.68
N ALA A 225 -37.16 -8.73 -18.93
CA ALA A 225 -36.04 -8.51 -18.02
C ALA A 225 -35.96 -9.67 -17.03
N ALA A 226 -34.88 -10.44 -17.08
CA ALA A 226 -34.53 -11.35 -16.00
C ALA A 226 -34.34 -10.50 -14.74
N GLN A 227 -35.12 -10.77 -13.70
CA GLN A 227 -34.93 -10.15 -12.40
C GLN A 227 -33.50 -10.49 -11.92
N PRO A 228 -32.67 -9.50 -11.52
CA PRO A 228 -31.42 -9.82 -10.87
C PRO A 228 -31.74 -10.55 -9.55
N PRO A 229 -30.96 -11.58 -9.17
CA PRO A 229 -31.17 -12.26 -7.91
C PRO A 229 -31.05 -11.25 -6.76
N THR A 230 -32.08 -11.17 -5.93
CA THR A 230 -32.00 -10.48 -4.65
C THR A 230 -30.98 -11.22 -3.80
N TYR A 231 -29.80 -10.63 -3.62
CA TYR A 231 -28.82 -11.15 -2.69
C TYR A 231 -29.37 -10.91 -1.27
N GLN A 232 -30.03 -11.92 -0.73
CA GLN A 232 -30.43 -11.96 0.67
C GLN A 232 -29.18 -12.44 1.45
N PRO A 233 -28.55 -11.60 2.28
CA PRO A 233 -27.44 -12.06 3.10
C PRO A 233 -27.91 -13.25 3.96
N PRO A 234 -27.08 -14.28 4.16
CA PRO A 234 -27.43 -15.38 5.06
C PRO A 234 -27.86 -14.84 6.42
N ALA A 235 -28.97 -15.36 6.95
CA ALA A 235 -29.39 -15.04 8.30
C ALA A 235 -28.23 -15.29 9.26
N ALA A 236 -27.89 -14.29 10.07
CA ALA A 236 -26.89 -14.45 11.11
C ALA A 236 -27.28 -15.67 11.96
N PRO A 237 -26.36 -16.62 12.21
CA PRO A 237 -26.63 -17.68 13.16
C PRO A 237 -26.99 -17.05 14.52
N PRO A 238 -27.88 -17.67 15.31
CA PRO A 238 -28.22 -17.18 16.64
C PRO A 238 -26.93 -16.91 17.41
N ALA A 239 -26.84 -15.75 18.05
CA ALA A 239 -25.73 -15.44 18.93
C ALA A 239 -25.58 -16.58 19.94
N ALA A 240 -24.47 -17.31 19.86
CA ALA A 240 -24.09 -18.22 20.94
C ALA A 240 -23.94 -17.35 22.18
N GLN A 241 -24.79 -17.58 23.18
CA GLN A 241 -24.58 -17.01 24.50
C GLN A 241 -23.16 -17.40 24.93
N PRO A 242 -22.30 -16.43 25.34
CA PRO A 242 -21.02 -16.79 25.93
C PRO A 242 -21.30 -17.69 27.14
N PRO A 243 -20.50 -18.76 27.35
CA PRO A 243 -20.59 -19.55 28.57
C PRO A 243 -20.53 -18.59 29.76
N ALA A 244 -21.46 -18.75 30.71
CA ALA A 244 -21.38 -18.04 31.97
C ALA A 244 -19.96 -18.21 32.53
N ALA A 245 -19.27 -17.10 32.78
CA ALA A 245 -17.94 -17.11 33.38
C ALA A 245 -18.07 -17.84 34.73
N GLN A 246 -17.59 -19.08 34.78
CA GLN A 246 -17.37 -19.73 36.06
C GLN A 246 -16.30 -18.91 36.79
N PRO A 247 -16.53 -18.47 38.04
CA PRO A 247 -15.50 -17.79 38.79
C PRO A 247 -14.29 -18.72 38.90
N PRO A 248 -13.06 -18.19 38.83
CA PRO A 248 -11.87 -19.01 38.95
C PRO A 248 -11.92 -19.77 40.27
N THR A 249 -11.88 -21.11 40.21
CA THR A 249 -11.59 -21.93 41.39
C THR A 249 -10.16 -21.61 41.79
N TYR A 250 -10.01 -20.77 42.81
CA TYR A 250 -8.71 -20.49 43.41
C TYR A 250 -8.20 -21.78 44.05
N GLN A 251 -7.29 -22.48 43.38
CA GLN A 251 -6.46 -23.48 44.04
C GLN A 251 -5.27 -22.72 44.65
N PRO A 252 -5.14 -22.66 45.98
CA PRO A 252 -3.95 -22.09 46.60
C PRO A 252 -2.70 -22.87 46.16
N PRO A 253 -1.54 -22.21 46.00
CA PRO A 253 -0.29 -22.90 45.67
C PRO A 253 -0.03 -24.04 46.68
N ALA A 254 0.39 -25.19 46.17
CA ALA A 254 0.83 -26.29 47.03
C ALA A 254 1.95 -25.80 47.96
N VAL A 255 1.75 -26.00 49.27
CA VAL A 255 2.76 -25.73 50.28
C VAL A 255 4.00 -26.56 49.92
N PRO A 256 5.19 -25.96 49.76
CA PRO A 256 6.42 -26.72 49.56
C PRO A 256 6.59 -27.70 50.73
N PRO A 257 6.97 -28.97 50.49
CA PRO A 257 7.27 -29.88 51.59
C PRO A 257 8.36 -29.27 52.47
N ALA A 258 8.16 -29.38 53.78
CA ALA A 258 9.12 -28.90 54.77
C ALA A 258 10.50 -29.55 54.52
N PRO A 259 11.60 -28.79 54.66
CA PRO A 259 12.94 -29.35 54.50
C PRO A 259 13.15 -30.48 55.51
N GLU A 260 13.67 -31.62 55.02
CA GLU A 260 13.99 -32.78 55.85
C GLU A 260 14.98 -32.39 56.97
N PRO A 261 14.83 -32.94 58.20
CA PRO A 261 15.81 -32.72 59.25
C PRO A 261 17.19 -33.22 58.81
N PRO A 262 18.29 -32.56 59.21
CA PRO A 262 19.64 -33.00 58.85
C PRO A 262 19.88 -34.44 59.33
N ALA A 263 20.40 -35.27 58.42
CA ALA A 263 20.85 -36.62 58.74
C ALA A 263 21.87 -36.57 59.89
N ALA A 264 21.64 -37.39 60.91
CA ALA A 264 22.57 -37.56 62.01
C ALA A 264 23.94 -38.06 61.48
N PRO A 265 25.08 -37.61 62.03
CA PRO A 265 26.38 -38.09 61.60
C PRO A 265 26.51 -39.60 61.82
N GLU A 266 26.81 -40.34 60.75
CA GLU A 266 27.15 -41.76 60.83
C GLU A 266 28.39 -41.93 61.72
N ALA A 267 28.24 -42.72 62.78
CA ALA A 267 29.33 -43.07 63.67
C ALA A 267 30.33 -44.01 62.97
N PRO A 268 31.65 -43.89 63.24
CA PRO A 268 32.67 -44.65 62.53
C PRO A 268 32.60 -46.15 62.83
N GLY A 269 32.80 -46.95 61.77
CA GLY A 269 32.63 -48.40 61.76
C GLY A 269 33.41 -49.20 62.82
N ALA A 270 32.85 -50.35 63.15
CA ALA A 270 33.50 -51.45 63.85
C ALA A 270 33.46 -52.70 62.94
N PRO A 271 34.47 -53.59 63.04
CA PRO A 271 34.99 -54.32 61.90
C PRO A 271 34.42 -55.72 61.71
N ASP A 272 34.64 -56.16 60.47
CA ASP A 272 34.54 -57.50 59.86
C ASP A 272 34.50 -58.70 60.81
N GLY A 273 33.48 -59.54 60.62
CA GLY A 273 33.24 -60.75 61.40
C GLY A 273 32.50 -61.77 60.56
N GLY A 274 33.23 -62.42 59.64
CA GLY A 274 32.74 -63.59 58.92
C GLY A 274 32.41 -64.74 59.88
N GLU A 275 31.23 -65.34 59.70
CA GLU A 275 30.91 -66.63 60.29
C GLU A 275 31.34 -67.79 59.39
N PRO A 276 31.70 -68.94 59.98
CA PRO A 276 32.52 -69.96 59.34
C PRO A 276 31.69 -70.96 58.54
N ARG A 277 32.33 -71.54 57.51
CA ARG A 277 32.00 -72.91 57.10
C ARG A 277 32.50 -73.85 58.20
N VAL A 278 31.56 -74.27 59.05
CA VAL A 278 31.15 -75.63 59.48
C VAL A 278 30.48 -75.50 60.85
#